data_AF-A0A3B3USN1-F1
#
_entry.id   AF-A0A3B3USN1-F1
#
_cell.length_a   1.000
_cell.length_b   1.000
_cell.length_c   1.000
_cell.angle_alpha   90.00
_cell.angle_beta   90.00
_cell.angle_gamma   90.00
#
_symmetry.space_group_name_H-M   'P 1'
#
loop_
_entity.id
_entity.type
_entity.pdbx_description
1 polymer ?
#
loop_
_entity_poly.entity_id
_entity_poly.type
_entity_poly.pdbx_seq_one_letter_code
_entity_poly.pdbx_strand_id
1 'polypeptide(L)'
;MSLFALFQPGKKDKVFQPPDLRQITILRKTGWHRIQDEMNGIDKEKERLREAAKHREALHLQSKEIVKLWPDTIAGKRQKRLEAKKIREEMEEEKRKEMAAEEAKYREEEQKEALTKARTQLYYQNDRVKGLNRALLHTEVLKEREAQTELKQRMKSAAKDMDKKFLEIMTTRNGEALRKEQEKAVQKKLERQTVAEDLKNQIKANEFAREQQKLEIKKDAEEIQQLQERYQREQRMESERQADQKRNLMNAHLDHLNNRALRKEQEAQKQKAEQEQMQLFISTKEHMTKLRKQREKELFRSCKTLNTQRRERILNKLTATQQEQATNEEQRIAKALAEWDARQAQLQLEEERKKSEMLKSTAAHRKLLVETRDALEAKREADKIYAKKQQLKAEKMREQQRKLHDFNVAQTAERSARLQQMKDEEREFEATNAKLSAEEELKFQQYSQHIIKAAAEAKRNLIPLYKATREGVGGGHGPVFSGVRPSYLVQDSTGAQMPRYVSITTESIRKLNEAGDIHEAKKRLGFTW
;
A
#
# COMPACT_ATOMS: atom_id res chain seq x y z
N MET A 1 69.49 -6.47 -153.18
CA MET A 1 69.33 -7.71 -153.96
C MET A 1 67.88 -8.12 -153.81
N SER A 2 67.02 -7.77 -154.77
CA SER A 2 66.70 -8.50 -156.02
C SER A 2 65.43 -9.33 -155.78
N LEU A 3 64.26 -8.96 -156.31
CA LEU A 3 63.78 -8.94 -157.72
C LEU A 3 63.21 -10.29 -158.19
N PHE A 4 62.11 -10.20 -158.94
CA PHE A 4 61.30 -11.25 -159.61
C PHE A 4 60.51 -12.24 -158.72
N ALA A 5 59.30 -12.70 -159.09
CA ALA A 5 58.23 -12.17 -159.97
C ALA A 5 56.99 -13.11 -159.91
N LEU A 6 55.79 -12.59 -160.23
CA LEU A 6 54.72 -13.15 -161.13
C LEU A 6 54.31 -14.66 -161.00
N PHE A 7 53.05 -15.11 -161.15
CA PHE A 7 51.74 -14.52 -161.51
C PHE A 7 50.63 -15.59 -161.26
N GLN A 8 49.35 -15.23 -161.38
CA GLN A 8 48.19 -16.16 -161.35
C GLN A 8 48.01 -16.90 -162.71
N PRO A 9 46.82 -17.40 -163.13
CA PRO A 9 45.77 -18.24 -162.49
C PRO A 9 45.52 -19.56 -163.27
N GLY A 10 44.61 -20.45 -162.82
CA GLY A 10 44.19 -21.60 -163.66
C GLY A 10 42.98 -22.42 -163.19
N LYS A 11 41.96 -22.52 -164.05
CA LYS A 11 40.82 -23.47 -163.96
C LYS A 11 41.25 -24.89 -164.38
N LYS A 12 40.51 -25.94 -163.96
CA LYS A 12 39.64 -26.79 -164.83
C LYS A 12 39.16 -28.08 -164.15
N ASP A 13 38.02 -28.56 -164.64
CA ASP A 13 37.35 -29.80 -164.31
C ASP A 13 38.15 -31.06 -164.69
N LYS A 14 37.86 -32.20 -164.05
CA LYS A 14 38.08 -33.54 -164.64
C LYS A 14 37.17 -34.61 -164.03
N VAL A 15 36.96 -35.67 -164.81
CA VAL A 15 35.90 -36.67 -164.69
C VAL A 15 36.38 -37.97 -164.01
N PHE A 16 35.45 -38.63 -163.31
CA PHE A 16 35.41 -40.03 -162.85
C PHE A 16 36.62 -40.96 -163.09
N GLN A 17 37.20 -41.49 -161.99
CA GLN A 17 37.73 -42.86 -161.84
C GLN A 17 37.69 -43.30 -160.36
N PRO A 18 37.27 -44.54 -160.02
CA PRO A 18 37.73 -45.29 -158.84
C PRO A 18 38.95 -46.19 -159.23
N PRO A 19 39.64 -46.93 -158.32
CA PRO A 19 39.58 -47.00 -156.85
C PRO A 19 40.97 -46.88 -156.15
N ASP A 20 41.03 -46.94 -154.80
CA ASP A 20 41.91 -47.88 -154.05
C ASP A 20 41.47 -48.01 -152.57
N LEU A 21 41.60 -49.19 -151.98
CA LEU A 21 41.08 -49.57 -150.64
C LEU A 21 42.20 -50.07 -149.70
N ARG A 22 43.35 -49.36 -149.63
CA ARG A 22 44.55 -49.88 -148.93
C ARG A 22 45.33 -48.93 -148.00
N GLN A 23 44.75 -47.81 -147.55
CA GLN A 23 45.41 -46.94 -146.56
C GLN A 23 44.52 -46.64 -145.34
N ILE A 24 44.84 -47.27 -144.20
CA ILE A 24 44.19 -47.04 -142.90
C ILE A 24 45.22 -46.48 -141.92
N THR A 25 45.04 -45.25 -141.47
CA THR A 25 45.90 -44.61 -140.45
C THR A 25 45.26 -44.79 -139.07
N ILE A 26 45.80 -45.70 -138.25
CA ILE A 26 45.25 -45.98 -136.91
C ILE A 26 45.73 -44.93 -135.90
N LEU A 27 44.81 -44.10 -135.41
CA LEU A 27 45.07 -43.06 -134.41
C LEU A 27 45.24 -43.64 -133.00
N ARG A 28 46.30 -43.24 -132.27
CA ARG A 28 46.54 -43.69 -130.88
C ARG A 28 45.61 -43.00 -129.88
N LYS A 29 45.23 -43.73 -128.82
CA LYS A 29 44.22 -43.33 -127.82
C LYS A 29 44.49 -41.96 -127.17
N THR A 30 45.74 -41.63 -126.85
CA THR A 30 46.13 -40.31 -126.30
C THR A 30 46.00 -39.17 -127.32
N GLY A 31 46.25 -39.44 -128.60
CA GLY A 31 46.00 -38.48 -129.69
C GLY A 31 44.51 -38.25 -129.92
N TRP A 32 43.69 -39.30 -129.84
CA TRP A 32 42.23 -39.17 -129.88
C TRP A 32 41.69 -38.33 -128.71
N HIS A 33 42.14 -38.59 -127.48
CA HIS A 33 41.69 -37.80 -126.33
C HIS A 33 42.15 -36.34 -126.43
N ARG A 34 43.38 -36.08 -126.92
CA ARG A 34 43.86 -34.71 -127.15
C ARG A 34 43.03 -33.96 -128.21
N ILE A 35 42.72 -34.60 -129.34
CA ILE A 35 41.85 -34.01 -130.37
C ILE A 35 40.44 -33.78 -129.82
N GLN A 36 39.91 -34.69 -129.01
CA GLN A 36 38.60 -34.56 -128.36
C GLN A 36 38.59 -33.46 -127.27
N ASP A 37 39.68 -33.27 -126.54
CA ASP A 37 39.86 -32.19 -125.57
C ASP A 37 39.98 -30.82 -126.26
N GLU A 38 40.77 -30.72 -127.34
CA GLU A 38 40.92 -29.51 -128.17
C GLU A 38 39.60 -29.16 -128.90
N MET A 39 38.84 -30.15 -129.39
CA MET A 39 37.52 -29.95 -130.01
C MET A 39 36.44 -29.49 -129.02
N ASN A 40 36.50 -29.91 -127.76
CA ASN A 40 35.52 -29.53 -126.74
C ASN A 40 35.87 -28.22 -126.02
N GLY A 41 37.03 -27.61 -126.30
CA GLY A 41 37.44 -26.33 -125.72
C GLY A 41 37.69 -26.34 -124.21
N ILE A 42 38.03 -27.52 -123.64
CA ILE A 42 38.15 -27.69 -122.19
C ILE A 42 39.56 -27.34 -121.71
N ASP A 43 39.74 -26.08 -121.32
CA ASP A 43 40.95 -25.60 -120.67
C ASP A 43 41.12 -26.21 -119.27
N LYS A 44 41.80 -27.36 -119.20
CA LYS A 44 42.08 -28.08 -117.94
C LYS A 44 42.79 -27.22 -116.87
N GLU A 45 43.51 -26.18 -117.28
CA GLU A 45 44.08 -25.19 -116.34
C GLU A 45 43.03 -24.27 -115.72
N LYS A 46 42.02 -23.82 -116.48
CA LYS A 46 40.90 -23.03 -115.94
C LYS A 46 40.04 -23.86 -115.00
N GLU A 47 39.89 -25.16 -115.27
CA GLU A 47 39.21 -26.09 -114.35
C GLU A 47 39.99 -26.28 -113.06
N ARG A 48 41.30 -26.55 -113.13
CA ARG A 48 42.18 -26.61 -111.94
C ARG A 48 42.17 -25.32 -111.12
N LEU A 49 42.12 -24.15 -111.77
CA LEU A 49 42.00 -22.86 -111.08
C LEU A 49 40.63 -22.69 -110.40
N ARG A 50 39.55 -23.16 -111.02
CA ARG A 50 38.20 -23.19 -110.40
C ARG A 50 38.13 -24.16 -109.22
N GLU A 51 38.76 -25.34 -109.33
CA GLU A 51 38.86 -26.31 -108.24
C GLU A 51 39.70 -25.77 -107.08
N ALA A 52 40.84 -25.14 -107.37
CA ALA A 52 41.66 -24.46 -106.36
C ALA A 52 40.93 -23.28 -105.71
N ALA A 53 40.11 -22.52 -106.46
CA ALA A 53 39.25 -21.48 -105.90
C ALA A 53 38.18 -22.06 -104.97
N LYS A 54 37.43 -23.09 -105.41
CA LYS A 54 36.47 -23.82 -104.58
C LYS A 54 37.11 -24.41 -103.32
N HIS A 55 38.33 -24.95 -103.44
CA HIS A 55 39.07 -25.48 -102.29
C HIS A 55 39.51 -24.37 -101.32
N ARG A 56 39.91 -23.19 -101.82
CA ARG A 56 40.20 -22.01 -100.98
C ARG A 56 38.94 -21.48 -100.29
N GLU A 57 37.81 -21.45 -100.99
CA GLU A 57 36.50 -21.07 -100.44
C GLU A 57 36.04 -22.06 -99.36
N ALA A 58 36.16 -23.37 -99.60
CA ALA A 58 35.86 -24.40 -98.62
C ALA A 58 36.74 -24.29 -97.35
N LEU A 59 38.06 -24.12 -97.52
CA LEU A 59 38.98 -23.86 -96.40
C LEU A 59 38.65 -22.55 -95.68
N HIS A 60 38.22 -21.52 -96.39
CA HIS A 60 37.84 -20.23 -95.80
C HIS A 60 36.52 -20.32 -95.02
N LEU A 61 35.56 -21.13 -95.46
CA LEU A 61 34.35 -21.46 -94.71
C LEU A 61 34.68 -22.27 -93.45
N GLN A 62 35.49 -23.33 -93.56
CA GLN A 62 35.98 -24.10 -92.41
C GLN A 62 36.73 -23.21 -91.41
N SER A 63 37.61 -22.32 -91.89
CA SER A 63 38.32 -21.35 -91.05
C SER A 63 37.34 -20.37 -90.36
N LYS A 64 36.32 -19.87 -91.06
CA LYS A 64 35.25 -19.05 -90.45
C LYS A 64 34.46 -19.81 -89.39
N GLU A 65 34.21 -21.09 -89.56
CA GLU A 65 33.53 -21.94 -88.56
C GLU A 65 34.42 -22.16 -87.33
N ILE A 66 35.70 -22.46 -87.51
CA ILE A 66 36.68 -22.58 -86.43
C ILE A 66 36.81 -21.26 -85.66
N VAL A 67 36.88 -20.11 -86.33
CA VAL A 67 36.97 -18.78 -85.70
C VAL A 67 35.70 -18.37 -84.94
N LYS A 68 34.51 -18.88 -85.31
CA LYS A 68 33.29 -18.71 -84.50
C LYS A 68 33.38 -19.47 -83.16
N LEU A 69 34.05 -20.61 -83.14
CA LEU A 69 34.27 -21.41 -81.93
C LEU A 69 35.41 -20.86 -81.07
N TRP A 70 36.22 -19.91 -81.56
CA TRP A 70 37.32 -19.34 -80.80
C TRP A 70 36.84 -18.40 -79.68
N PRO A 71 37.15 -18.71 -78.41
CA PRO A 71 36.62 -17.99 -77.24
C PRO A 71 37.13 -16.55 -77.08
N ASP A 72 38.20 -16.19 -77.81
CA ASP A 72 38.97 -14.95 -77.65
C ASP A 72 38.75 -13.89 -78.74
N THR A 73 37.95 -14.21 -79.77
CA THR A 73 37.54 -13.30 -80.83
C THR A 73 36.80 -12.08 -80.24
N ILE A 74 36.98 -10.88 -80.81
CA ILE A 74 36.34 -9.62 -80.32
C ILE A 74 34.82 -9.78 -80.19
N ALA A 75 34.18 -10.46 -81.14
CA ALA A 75 32.75 -10.79 -81.10
C ALA A 75 32.39 -11.71 -79.93
N GLY A 76 33.14 -12.79 -79.70
CA GLY A 76 32.94 -13.72 -78.59
C GLY A 76 33.18 -13.06 -77.23
N LYS A 77 34.19 -12.20 -77.10
CA LYS A 77 34.42 -11.38 -75.89
C LYS A 77 33.27 -10.40 -75.63
N ARG A 78 32.67 -9.82 -76.68
CA ARG A 78 31.48 -8.97 -76.56
C ARG A 78 30.24 -9.79 -76.16
N GLN A 79 30.03 -10.97 -76.74
CA GLN A 79 28.94 -11.88 -76.36
C GLN A 79 29.05 -12.29 -74.88
N LYS A 80 30.22 -12.81 -74.46
CA LYS A 80 30.49 -13.13 -73.04
C LYS A 80 30.28 -11.95 -72.10
N ARG A 81 30.63 -10.72 -72.49
CA ARG A 81 30.35 -9.52 -71.68
C ARG A 81 28.86 -9.20 -71.59
N LEU A 82 28.09 -9.45 -72.64
CA LEU A 82 26.63 -9.28 -72.64
C LEU A 82 25.95 -10.39 -71.81
N GLU A 83 26.38 -11.64 -71.94
CA GLU A 83 25.94 -12.78 -71.14
C GLU A 83 26.25 -12.56 -69.65
N ALA A 84 27.49 -12.19 -69.31
CA ALA A 84 27.87 -11.86 -67.95
C ALA A 84 27.14 -10.62 -67.39
N LYS A 85 26.68 -9.71 -68.25
CA LYS A 85 25.82 -8.59 -67.83
C LYS A 85 24.39 -9.06 -67.56
N LYS A 86 23.81 -9.89 -68.44
CA LYS A 86 22.50 -10.52 -68.22
C LYS A 86 22.47 -11.33 -66.93
N ILE A 87 23.46 -12.20 -66.71
CA ILE A 87 23.59 -13.00 -65.48
C ILE A 87 23.66 -12.08 -64.23
N ARG A 88 24.35 -10.93 -64.30
CA ARG A 88 24.35 -9.96 -63.20
C ARG A 88 22.99 -9.30 -62.99
N GLU A 89 22.31 -8.91 -64.07
CA GLU A 89 20.98 -8.30 -64.03
C GLU A 89 19.94 -9.29 -63.48
N GLU A 90 20.00 -10.56 -63.89
CA GLU A 90 19.20 -11.68 -63.38
C GLU A 90 19.46 -11.90 -61.88
N MET A 91 20.72 -12.02 -61.45
CA MET A 91 21.09 -12.17 -60.02
C MET A 91 20.73 -10.92 -59.18
N GLU A 92 20.75 -9.72 -59.75
CA GLU A 92 20.29 -8.50 -59.07
C GLU A 92 18.76 -8.45 -58.94
N GLU A 93 18.02 -8.89 -59.96
CA GLU A 93 16.57 -9.02 -59.89
C GLU A 93 16.13 -10.11 -58.92
N GLU A 94 16.81 -11.26 -58.89
CA GLU A 94 16.56 -12.33 -57.91
C GLU A 94 16.75 -11.80 -56.49
N LYS A 95 17.87 -11.11 -56.20
CA LYS A 95 18.07 -10.45 -54.90
C LYS A 95 17.01 -9.40 -54.57
N ARG A 96 16.53 -8.62 -55.55
CA ARG A 96 15.42 -7.68 -55.32
C ARG A 96 14.10 -8.41 -55.03
N LYS A 97 13.85 -9.56 -55.66
CA LYS A 97 12.68 -10.43 -55.40
C LYS A 97 12.78 -11.08 -54.01
N GLU A 98 13.97 -11.52 -53.60
CA GLU A 98 14.26 -12.03 -52.25
C GLU A 98 14.02 -10.94 -51.19
N MET A 99 14.65 -9.77 -51.33
CA MET A 99 14.45 -8.64 -50.41
C MET A 99 12.99 -8.21 -50.32
N ALA A 100 12.27 -8.13 -51.46
CA ALA A 100 10.84 -7.80 -51.46
C ALA A 100 9.98 -8.88 -50.78
N ALA A 101 10.34 -10.15 -50.90
CA ALA A 101 9.67 -11.26 -50.21
C ALA A 101 9.98 -11.27 -48.70
N GLU A 102 11.18 -10.90 -48.28
CA GLU A 102 11.56 -10.74 -46.88
C GLU A 102 10.86 -9.54 -46.24
N GLU A 103 10.85 -8.37 -46.91
CA GLU A 103 10.08 -7.21 -46.47
C GLU A 103 8.58 -7.51 -46.38
N ALA A 104 8.03 -8.28 -47.34
CA ALA A 104 6.63 -8.69 -47.29
C ALA A 104 6.33 -9.57 -46.07
N LYS A 105 7.17 -10.58 -45.78
CA LYS A 105 7.05 -11.42 -44.58
C LYS A 105 7.14 -10.59 -43.30
N TYR A 106 8.13 -9.70 -43.20
CA TYR A 106 8.31 -8.83 -42.04
C TYR A 106 7.10 -7.92 -41.81
N ARG A 107 6.55 -7.29 -42.87
CA ARG A 107 5.33 -6.47 -42.77
C ARG A 107 4.10 -7.31 -42.42
N GLU A 108 3.99 -8.54 -42.93
CA GLU A 108 2.94 -9.47 -42.51
C GLU A 108 3.07 -9.84 -41.03
N GLU A 109 4.29 -10.03 -40.52
CA GLU A 109 4.57 -10.30 -39.11
C GLU A 109 4.19 -9.11 -38.23
N GLU A 110 4.62 -7.88 -38.57
CA GLU A 110 4.18 -6.66 -37.88
C GLU A 110 2.65 -6.51 -37.87
N GLN A 111 1.97 -6.82 -38.98
CA GLN A 111 0.50 -6.81 -39.04
C GLN A 111 -0.12 -7.91 -38.16
N LYS A 112 0.44 -9.13 -38.15
CA LYS A 112 -0.01 -10.22 -37.27
C LYS A 112 0.20 -9.87 -35.80
N GLU A 113 1.30 -9.21 -35.44
CA GLU A 113 1.57 -8.71 -34.09
C GLU A 113 0.62 -7.58 -33.68
N ALA A 114 0.40 -6.60 -34.56
CA ALA A 114 -0.57 -5.52 -34.33
C ALA A 114 -1.99 -6.07 -34.12
N LEU A 115 -2.41 -7.04 -34.95
CA LEU A 115 -3.71 -7.71 -34.83
C LEU A 115 -3.83 -8.58 -33.58
N THR A 116 -2.80 -9.33 -33.20
CA THR A 116 -2.82 -10.13 -31.95
C THR A 116 -2.83 -9.24 -30.71
N LYS A 117 -2.07 -8.13 -30.70
CA LYS A 117 -2.10 -7.11 -29.66
C LYS A 117 -3.49 -6.47 -29.53
N ALA A 118 -4.09 -6.05 -30.63
CA ALA A 118 -5.45 -5.48 -30.64
C ALA A 118 -6.50 -6.50 -30.15
N ARG A 119 -6.47 -7.75 -30.65
CA ARG A 119 -7.34 -8.84 -30.17
C ARG A 119 -7.19 -9.09 -28.67
N THR A 120 -5.97 -9.09 -28.16
CA THR A 120 -5.67 -9.27 -26.73
C THR A 120 -6.21 -8.11 -25.88
N GLN A 121 -6.08 -6.87 -26.35
CA GLN A 121 -6.65 -5.69 -25.69
C GLN A 121 -8.18 -5.74 -25.65
N LEU A 122 -8.84 -6.05 -26.76
CA LEU A 122 -10.30 -6.22 -26.82
C LEU A 122 -10.78 -7.36 -25.89
N TYR A 123 -10.04 -8.47 -25.84
CA TYR A 123 -10.34 -9.57 -24.94
C TYR A 123 -10.25 -9.16 -23.46
N TYR A 124 -9.21 -8.42 -23.06
CA TYR A 124 -9.10 -7.86 -21.70
C TYR A 124 -10.11 -6.74 -21.40
N GLN A 125 -10.72 -6.13 -22.43
CA GLN A 125 -11.82 -5.19 -22.28
C GLN A 125 -13.18 -5.88 -22.06
N ASN A 126 -13.31 -7.20 -22.25
CA ASN A 126 -14.52 -7.94 -21.91
C ASN A 126 -14.76 -7.94 -20.39
N ASP A 127 -15.96 -7.54 -19.95
CA ASP A 127 -16.27 -7.36 -18.53
C ASP A 127 -16.15 -8.63 -17.70
N ARG A 128 -16.33 -9.81 -18.30
CA ARG A 128 -16.12 -11.09 -17.62
C ARG A 128 -14.63 -11.37 -17.36
N VAL A 129 -13.77 -10.99 -18.30
CA VAL A 129 -12.31 -11.07 -18.16
C VAL A 129 -11.82 -10.04 -17.14
N LYS A 130 -12.37 -8.81 -17.14
CA LYS A 130 -12.13 -7.82 -16.07
C LYS A 130 -12.56 -8.34 -14.69
N GLY A 131 -13.73 -8.97 -14.60
CA GLY A 131 -14.25 -9.56 -13.35
C GLY A 131 -13.32 -10.63 -12.78
N LEU A 132 -12.84 -11.53 -13.65
CA LEU A 132 -11.84 -12.53 -13.28
C LEU A 132 -10.49 -11.91 -12.87
N ASN A 133 -10.00 -10.92 -13.60
CA ASN A 133 -8.73 -10.25 -13.29
C ASN A 133 -8.82 -9.45 -11.97
N ARG A 134 -9.97 -8.84 -11.68
CA ARG A 134 -10.27 -8.24 -10.37
C ARG A 134 -10.29 -9.28 -9.25
N ALA A 135 -10.84 -10.47 -9.50
CA ALA A 135 -10.81 -11.56 -8.54
C ALA A 135 -9.38 -12.09 -8.32
N LEU A 136 -8.55 -12.17 -9.37
CA LEU A 136 -7.13 -12.53 -9.28
C LEU A 136 -6.35 -11.56 -8.39
N LEU A 137 -6.48 -10.24 -8.63
CA LEU A 137 -5.89 -9.21 -7.77
C LEU A 137 -6.38 -9.33 -6.31
N HIS A 138 -7.65 -9.68 -6.10
CA HIS A 138 -8.16 -9.92 -4.76
C HIS A 138 -7.47 -11.13 -4.08
N THR A 139 -7.14 -12.21 -4.81
CA THR A 139 -6.38 -13.34 -4.25
C THR A 139 -4.96 -12.95 -3.83
N GLU A 140 -4.35 -11.98 -4.50
CA GLU A 140 -3.02 -11.43 -4.16
C GLU A 140 -3.09 -10.63 -2.87
N VAL A 141 -4.04 -9.69 -2.80
CA VAL A 141 -4.30 -8.88 -1.58
C VAL A 141 -4.64 -9.75 -0.37
N LEU A 142 -5.35 -10.86 -0.55
CA LEU A 142 -5.62 -11.81 0.55
C LEU A 142 -4.32 -12.46 1.06
N LYS A 143 -3.45 -12.92 0.17
CA LYS A 143 -2.15 -13.52 0.54
C LYS A 143 -1.21 -12.50 1.21
N GLU A 144 -1.19 -11.26 0.72
CA GLU A 144 -0.46 -10.17 1.38
C GLU A 144 -0.99 -9.88 2.79
N ARG A 145 -2.31 -9.87 2.96
CA ARG A 145 -2.95 -9.66 4.26
C ARG A 145 -2.67 -10.79 5.26
N GLU A 146 -2.58 -12.03 4.79
CA GLU A 146 -2.13 -13.17 5.60
C GLU A 146 -0.68 -12.94 6.08
N ALA A 147 0.24 -12.58 5.19
CA ALA A 147 1.63 -12.27 5.55
C ALA A 147 1.76 -11.07 6.52
N GLN A 148 0.98 -10.00 6.33
CA GLN A 148 0.90 -8.87 7.28
C GLN A 148 0.37 -9.31 8.66
N THR A 149 -0.59 -10.24 8.68
CA THR A 149 -1.17 -10.76 9.92
C THR A 149 -0.15 -11.61 10.68
N GLU A 150 0.59 -12.49 9.99
CA GLU A 150 1.72 -13.22 10.56
C GLU A 150 2.79 -12.29 11.12
N LEU A 151 3.23 -11.28 10.34
CA LEU A 151 4.22 -10.31 10.79
C LEU A 151 3.76 -9.60 12.08
N LYS A 152 2.50 -9.16 12.12
CA LYS A 152 1.89 -8.52 13.30
C LYS A 152 1.81 -9.47 14.50
N GLN A 153 1.61 -10.77 14.29
CA GLN A 153 1.68 -11.78 15.36
C GLN A 153 3.10 -11.97 15.87
N ARG A 154 4.10 -12.06 14.97
CA ARG A 154 5.53 -12.17 15.32
C ARG A 154 6.02 -10.95 16.11
N MET A 155 5.61 -9.73 15.71
CA MET A 155 5.88 -8.50 16.46
C MET A 155 5.24 -8.54 17.86
N LYS A 156 3.99 -9.01 17.98
CA LYS A 156 3.30 -9.15 19.28
C LYS A 156 3.96 -10.18 20.19
N SER A 157 4.45 -11.31 19.68
CA SER A 157 5.19 -12.28 20.49
C SER A 157 6.54 -11.72 20.93
N ALA A 158 7.30 -11.11 20.01
CA ALA A 158 8.57 -10.47 20.35
C ALA A 158 8.42 -9.36 21.41
N ALA A 159 7.38 -8.54 21.32
CA ALA A 159 7.06 -7.54 22.34
C ALA A 159 6.78 -8.18 23.71
N LYS A 160 5.91 -9.21 23.76
CA LYS A 160 5.64 -9.96 25.00
C LYS A 160 6.90 -10.58 25.62
N ASP A 161 7.84 -11.05 24.80
CA ASP A 161 9.08 -11.64 25.30
C ASP A 161 10.08 -10.59 25.78
N MET A 162 10.02 -9.36 25.26
CA MET A 162 10.73 -8.21 25.84
C MET A 162 10.08 -7.74 27.14
N ASP A 163 8.74 -7.71 27.23
CA ASP A 163 8.02 -7.37 28.45
C ASP A 163 8.34 -8.36 29.58
N LYS A 164 8.39 -9.67 29.29
CA LYS A 164 8.85 -10.70 30.24
C LYS A 164 10.26 -10.42 30.77
N LYS A 165 11.24 -10.16 29.89
CA LYS A 165 12.61 -9.83 30.29
C LYS A 165 12.67 -8.56 31.15
N PHE A 166 11.86 -7.55 30.83
CA PHE A 166 11.76 -6.34 31.64
C PHE A 166 11.19 -6.64 33.03
N LEU A 167 10.14 -7.46 33.12
CA LEU A 167 9.57 -7.93 34.39
C LEU A 167 10.58 -8.77 35.19
N GLU A 168 11.36 -9.65 34.56
CA GLU A 168 12.46 -10.39 35.19
C GLU A 168 13.53 -9.44 35.77
N ILE A 169 13.95 -8.43 35.02
CA ILE A 169 14.89 -7.39 35.49
C ILE A 169 14.29 -6.57 36.66
N MET A 170 12.99 -6.28 36.65
CA MET A 170 12.34 -5.56 37.75
C MET A 170 12.16 -6.44 39.00
N THR A 171 11.79 -7.71 38.84
CA THR A 171 11.66 -8.66 39.97
C THR A 171 13.01 -8.94 40.63
N THR A 172 14.09 -9.10 39.86
CA THR A 172 15.45 -9.25 40.39
C THR A 172 15.93 -8.00 41.14
N ARG A 173 15.77 -6.80 40.55
CA ARG A 173 16.08 -5.52 41.24
C ARG A 173 15.30 -5.33 42.53
N ASN A 174 14.00 -5.63 42.54
CA ASN A 174 13.17 -5.55 43.74
C ASN A 174 13.60 -6.58 44.79
N GLY A 175 13.98 -7.79 44.38
CA GLY A 175 14.56 -8.80 45.26
C GLY A 175 15.90 -8.39 45.88
N GLU A 176 16.78 -7.75 45.10
CA GLU A 176 18.04 -7.18 45.62
C GLU A 176 17.80 -6.02 46.59
N ALA A 177 16.84 -5.13 46.30
CA ALA A 177 16.47 -4.03 47.18
C ALA A 177 15.95 -4.57 48.53
N LEU A 178 15.08 -5.57 48.50
CA LEU A 178 14.54 -6.24 49.68
C LEU A 178 15.66 -6.93 50.50
N ARG A 179 16.62 -7.60 49.85
CA ARG A 179 17.80 -8.18 50.54
C ARG A 179 18.63 -7.10 51.23
N LYS A 180 18.95 -6.00 50.56
CA LYS A 180 19.69 -4.86 51.13
C LYS A 180 18.95 -4.20 52.30
N GLU A 181 17.62 -4.18 52.27
CA GLU A 181 16.80 -3.70 53.39
C GLU A 181 16.84 -4.67 54.58
N GLN A 182 16.73 -5.98 54.33
CA GLN A 182 16.88 -7.01 55.36
C GLN A 182 18.28 -6.98 56.01
N GLU A 183 19.35 -6.86 55.22
CA GLU A 183 20.73 -6.72 55.72
C GLU A 183 20.88 -5.49 56.61
N LYS A 184 20.36 -4.32 56.18
CA LYS A 184 20.36 -3.09 57.01
C LYS A 184 19.53 -3.23 58.28
N ALA A 185 18.42 -3.95 58.24
CA ALA A 185 17.60 -4.22 59.41
C ALA A 185 18.33 -5.14 60.41
N VAL A 186 19.06 -6.14 59.93
CA VAL A 186 19.92 -7.01 60.74
C VAL A 186 21.11 -6.24 61.33
N GLN A 187 21.79 -5.40 60.54
CA GLN A 187 22.87 -4.52 61.03
C GLN A 187 22.39 -3.60 62.15
N LYS A 188 21.28 -2.87 61.93
CA LYS A 188 20.67 -2.02 62.97
C LYS A 188 20.24 -2.80 64.22
N LYS A 189 19.84 -4.06 64.08
CA LYS A 189 19.52 -4.94 65.21
C LYS A 189 20.79 -5.29 66.00
N LEU A 190 21.88 -5.61 65.30
CA LEU A 190 23.18 -5.91 65.91
C LEU A 190 23.78 -4.69 66.61
N GLU A 191 23.78 -3.52 65.98
CA GLU A 191 24.21 -2.24 66.57
C GLU A 191 23.43 -1.91 67.86
N ARG A 192 22.11 -2.17 67.87
CA ARG A 192 21.29 -2.01 69.09
C ARG A 192 21.65 -3.01 70.18
N GLN A 193 22.07 -4.23 69.81
CA GLN A 193 22.52 -5.24 70.76
C GLN A 193 23.87 -4.84 71.37
N THR A 194 24.85 -4.43 70.56
CA THR A 194 26.16 -3.98 71.06
C THR A 194 26.04 -2.75 71.96
N VAL A 195 25.27 -1.73 71.56
CA VAL A 195 25.01 -0.55 72.41
C VAL A 195 24.31 -0.93 73.72
N ALA A 196 23.40 -1.90 73.70
CA ALA A 196 22.74 -2.38 74.92
C ALA A 196 23.69 -3.18 75.84
N GLU A 197 24.70 -3.86 75.29
CA GLU A 197 25.76 -4.54 76.04
C GLU A 197 26.76 -3.53 76.62
N ASP A 198 27.18 -2.53 75.85
CA ASP A 198 28.04 -1.43 76.31
C ASP A 198 27.39 -0.65 77.45
N LEU A 199 26.10 -0.32 77.33
CA LEU A 199 25.34 0.33 78.41
C LEU A 199 25.27 -0.52 79.69
N LYS A 200 25.08 -1.85 79.56
CA LYS A 200 25.13 -2.76 80.73
C LYS A 200 26.51 -2.76 81.38
N ASN A 201 27.58 -2.70 80.59
CA ASN A 201 28.96 -2.66 81.08
C ASN A 201 29.27 -1.31 81.77
N GLN A 202 28.79 -0.19 81.22
CA GLN A 202 28.88 1.13 81.86
C GLN A 202 28.10 1.21 83.17
N ILE A 203 26.91 0.60 83.25
CA ILE A 203 26.13 0.52 84.50
C ILE A 203 26.92 -0.23 85.57
N LYS A 204 27.44 -1.43 85.26
CA LYS A 204 28.28 -2.21 86.19
C LYS A 204 29.53 -1.46 86.65
N ALA A 205 30.21 -0.74 85.74
CA ALA A 205 31.38 0.06 86.09
C ALA A 205 31.03 1.22 87.03
N ASN A 206 29.90 1.90 86.81
CA ASN A 206 29.39 2.94 87.69
C ASN A 206 28.92 2.40 89.05
N GLU A 207 28.32 1.21 89.09
CA GLU A 207 27.97 0.52 90.34
C GLU A 207 29.22 0.22 91.17
N PHE A 208 30.25 -0.37 90.54
CA PHE A 208 31.54 -0.64 91.19
C PHE A 208 32.24 0.64 91.69
N ALA A 209 32.24 1.72 90.90
CA ALA A 209 32.78 3.02 91.33
C ALA A 209 32.02 3.60 92.53
N ARG A 210 30.68 3.47 92.57
CA ARG A 210 29.87 3.87 93.74
C ARG A 210 30.15 3.02 94.96
N GLU A 211 30.48 1.74 94.80
CA GLU A 211 30.90 0.88 95.91
C GLU A 211 32.29 1.28 96.44
N GLN A 212 33.24 1.61 95.57
CA GLN A 212 34.54 2.15 95.97
C GLN A 212 34.39 3.47 96.75
N GLN A 213 33.61 4.43 96.24
CA GLN A 213 33.34 5.69 96.96
C GLN A 213 32.72 5.46 98.34
N LYS A 214 31.81 4.49 98.49
CA LYS A 214 31.25 4.11 99.80
C LYS A 214 32.30 3.51 100.75
N LEU A 215 33.35 2.88 100.23
CA LEU A 215 34.46 2.37 101.04
C LEU A 215 35.45 3.48 101.42
N GLU A 216 35.70 4.44 100.53
CA GLU A 216 36.50 5.63 100.82
C GLU A 216 35.84 6.50 101.90
N ILE A 217 34.55 6.84 101.74
CA ILE A 217 33.78 7.61 102.74
C ILE A 217 33.81 6.93 104.14
N LYS A 218 33.87 5.60 104.22
CA LYS A 218 34.02 4.89 105.50
C LYS A 218 35.41 5.09 106.11
N LYS A 219 36.47 4.98 105.31
CA LYS A 219 37.85 5.24 105.76
C LYS A 219 38.00 6.69 106.22
N ASP A 220 37.51 7.65 105.44
CA ASP A 220 37.53 9.06 105.78
C ASP A 220 36.80 9.32 107.11
N ALA A 221 35.64 8.68 107.33
CA ALA A 221 34.90 8.77 108.58
C ALA A 221 35.67 8.17 109.78
N GLU A 222 36.35 7.03 109.59
CA GLU A 222 37.22 6.42 110.60
C GLU A 222 38.44 7.32 110.91
N GLU A 223 39.06 7.94 109.91
CA GLU A 223 40.16 8.90 110.09
C GLU A 223 39.72 10.17 110.82
N ILE A 224 38.53 10.71 110.48
CA ILE A 224 37.93 11.86 111.19
C ILE A 224 37.68 11.53 112.67
N GLN A 225 37.18 10.32 112.98
CA GLN A 225 37.01 9.87 114.37
C GLN A 225 38.36 9.79 115.11
N GLN A 226 39.39 9.21 114.49
CA GLN A 226 40.74 9.15 115.08
C GLN A 226 41.33 10.54 115.31
N LEU A 227 41.13 11.50 114.39
CA LEU A 227 41.57 12.88 114.55
C LEU A 227 40.81 13.59 115.68
N GLN A 228 39.49 13.38 115.78
CA GLN A 228 38.67 13.92 116.86
C GLN A 228 39.11 13.40 118.23
N GLU A 229 39.43 12.11 118.36
CA GLU A 229 39.99 11.54 119.59
C GLU A 229 41.34 12.16 119.96
N ARG A 230 42.25 12.33 118.99
CA ARG A 230 43.56 12.97 119.23
C ARG A 230 43.38 14.40 119.75
N TYR A 231 42.53 15.19 119.10
CA TYR A 231 42.23 16.56 119.52
C TYR A 231 41.65 16.64 120.95
N GLN A 232 40.73 15.74 121.30
CA GLN A 232 40.19 15.67 122.66
C GLN A 232 41.25 15.29 123.70
N ARG A 233 42.19 14.39 123.38
CA ARG A 233 43.31 14.05 124.27
C ARG A 233 44.24 15.24 124.46
N GLU A 234 44.57 15.96 123.39
CA GLU A 234 45.42 17.15 123.43
C GLU A 234 44.81 18.26 124.30
N GLN A 235 43.50 18.55 124.16
CA GLN A 235 42.81 19.49 125.05
C GLN A 235 42.88 19.08 126.53
N ARG A 236 42.76 17.79 126.86
CA ARG A 236 42.88 17.31 128.25
C ARG A 236 44.29 17.57 128.80
N MET A 237 45.33 17.18 128.06
CA MET A 237 46.73 17.43 128.43
C MET A 237 47.01 18.93 128.65
N GLU A 238 46.46 19.79 127.80
CA GLU A 238 46.63 21.25 127.91
C GLU A 238 45.89 21.81 129.14
N SER A 239 44.72 21.27 129.48
CA SER A 239 43.99 21.63 130.70
C SER A 239 44.71 21.19 131.99
N GLU A 240 45.37 20.02 131.98
CA GLU A 240 46.19 19.53 133.09
C GLU A 240 47.42 20.41 133.30
N ARG A 241 48.14 20.75 132.21
CA ARG A 241 49.27 21.70 132.25
C ARG A 241 48.88 23.04 132.89
N GLN A 242 47.71 23.59 132.54
CA GLN A 242 47.22 24.84 133.13
C GLN A 242 46.83 24.69 134.61
N ALA A 243 46.33 23.52 135.03
CA ALA A 243 46.01 23.24 136.43
C ALA A 243 47.28 23.15 137.29
N ASP A 244 48.33 22.49 136.79
CA ASP A 244 49.61 22.36 137.50
C ASP A 244 50.38 23.69 137.56
N GLN A 245 50.33 24.51 136.50
CA GLN A 245 50.84 25.89 136.56
C GLN A 245 50.17 26.71 137.69
N LYS A 246 48.84 26.59 137.86
CA LYS A 246 48.11 27.26 138.96
C LYS A 246 48.51 26.73 140.34
N ARG A 247 48.71 25.41 140.49
CA ARG A 247 49.21 24.79 141.75
C ARG A 247 50.60 25.31 142.13
N ASN A 248 51.51 25.39 141.15
CA ASN A 248 52.87 25.89 141.38
C ASN A 248 52.87 27.38 141.79
N LEU A 249 52.01 28.19 141.19
CA LEU A 249 51.81 29.60 141.56
C LEU A 249 51.24 29.76 142.98
N MET A 250 50.30 28.90 143.37
CA MET A 250 49.71 28.85 144.73
C MET A 250 50.78 28.54 145.79
N ASN A 251 51.62 27.54 145.54
CA ASN A 251 52.70 27.14 146.45
C ASN A 251 53.75 28.26 146.60
N ALA A 252 54.21 28.86 145.49
CA ALA A 252 55.15 29.98 145.53
C ALA A 252 54.60 31.20 146.30
N HIS A 253 53.28 31.43 146.27
CA HIS A 253 52.65 32.47 147.07
C HIS A 253 52.62 32.14 148.57
N LEU A 254 52.39 30.87 148.95
CA LEU A 254 52.46 30.41 150.35
C LEU A 254 53.88 30.56 150.91
N ASP A 255 54.91 30.18 150.15
CA ASP A 255 56.31 30.37 150.53
C ASP A 255 56.66 31.86 150.72
N HIS A 256 56.13 32.74 149.87
CA HIS A 256 56.29 34.18 150.02
C HIS A 256 55.59 34.72 151.30
N LEU A 257 54.43 34.19 151.69
CA LEU A 257 53.75 34.56 152.93
C LEU A 257 54.56 34.13 154.17
N ASN A 258 55.11 32.92 154.18
CA ASN A 258 55.96 32.42 155.28
C ASN A 258 57.22 33.29 155.43
N ASN A 259 57.89 33.62 154.32
CA ASN A 259 59.05 34.52 154.30
C ASN A 259 58.70 35.97 154.71
N ARG A 260 57.44 36.40 154.56
CA ARG A 260 56.95 37.70 155.04
C ARG A 260 56.69 37.70 156.55
N ALA A 261 56.20 36.59 157.11
CA ALA A 261 56.03 36.45 158.55
C ALA A 261 57.37 36.53 159.28
N LEU A 262 58.38 35.79 158.80
CA LEU A 262 59.75 35.79 159.34
C LEU A 262 60.37 37.21 159.36
N ARG A 263 60.16 37.99 158.29
CA ARG A 263 60.64 39.38 158.21
C ARG A 263 59.95 40.33 159.18
N LYS A 264 58.63 40.19 159.39
CA LYS A 264 57.89 41.02 160.35
C LYS A 264 58.38 40.84 161.79
N GLU A 265 58.77 39.63 162.16
CA GLU A 265 59.28 39.32 163.49
C GLU A 265 60.64 39.99 163.74
N GLN A 266 61.49 40.08 162.72
CA GLN A 266 62.75 40.84 162.74
C GLN A 266 62.51 42.37 162.76
N GLU A 267 61.53 42.87 162.01
CA GLU A 267 61.17 44.30 161.99
C GLU A 267 60.58 44.77 163.33
N ALA A 268 59.76 43.95 163.99
CA ALA A 268 59.19 44.27 165.30
C ALA A 268 60.26 44.44 166.40
N GLN A 269 61.39 43.74 166.30
CA GLN A 269 62.53 43.96 167.19
C GLN A 269 63.22 45.31 166.93
N LYS A 270 63.35 45.72 165.66
CA LYS A 270 63.93 47.03 165.29
C LYS A 270 63.05 48.21 165.68
N GLN A 271 61.74 48.12 165.46
CA GLN A 271 60.83 49.23 165.74
C GLN A 271 60.75 49.62 167.22
N LYS A 272 61.01 48.68 168.14
CA LYS A 272 61.15 49.01 169.57
C LYS A 272 62.34 49.95 169.84
N ALA A 273 63.47 49.75 169.16
CA ALA A 273 64.63 50.63 169.27
C ALA A 273 64.45 51.98 168.56
N GLU A 274 63.64 52.04 167.49
CA GLU A 274 63.38 53.29 166.76
C GLU A 274 62.29 54.17 167.41
N GLN A 275 61.35 53.59 168.15
CA GLN A 275 60.34 54.37 168.89
C GLN A 275 60.95 55.18 170.06
N GLU A 276 62.06 54.71 170.62
CA GLU A 276 62.88 55.47 171.59
C GLU A 276 63.53 56.71 170.95
N GLN A 277 63.69 56.74 169.61
CA GLN A 277 64.27 57.87 168.86
C GLN A 277 63.20 58.87 168.36
N MET A 278 62.06 58.39 167.85
CA MET A 278 61.13 59.24 167.07
C MET A 278 60.22 60.15 167.92
N GLN A 279 60.11 59.92 169.23
CA GLN A 279 59.49 60.89 170.18
C GLN A 279 60.13 62.29 170.10
N LEU A 280 61.37 62.40 169.62
CA LEU A 280 62.12 63.66 169.54
C LEU A 280 61.77 64.55 168.32
N PHE A 281 60.99 64.09 167.33
CA PHE A 281 60.93 64.76 166.00
C PHE A 281 59.57 65.33 165.53
N ILE A 282 58.42 64.80 165.99
CA ILE A 282 57.13 64.96 165.27
C ILE A 282 56.45 66.34 165.37
N SER A 283 56.92 67.28 166.19
CA SER A 283 56.29 68.58 166.50
C SER A 283 56.12 69.58 165.28
N THR A 284 55.28 69.26 164.24
CA THR A 284 55.35 69.74 162.80
C THR A 284 54.07 70.16 161.95
N LYS A 285 53.72 69.58 160.75
CA LYS A 285 53.25 70.29 159.48
C LYS A 285 52.29 69.56 158.44
N GLU A 286 51.40 70.27 157.67
CA GLU A 286 50.81 69.93 156.30
C GLU A 286 49.99 71.12 155.61
N HIS A 287 49.45 71.05 154.35
CA HIS A 287 48.65 72.12 153.68
C HIS A 287 47.74 71.93 152.37
N MET A 288 47.63 70.81 151.62
CA MET A 288 47.50 70.85 150.10
C MET A 288 46.09 70.87 149.32
N THR A 289 46.05 70.59 147.97
CA THR A 289 45.24 71.26 146.86
C THR A 289 44.11 70.48 146.06
N LYS A 290 43.42 71.08 145.02
CA LYS A 290 42.16 70.62 144.27
C LYS A 290 41.98 71.22 142.80
N LEU A 291 41.01 70.83 141.88
CA LEU A 291 40.34 71.62 140.72
C LEU A 291 39.30 70.97 139.66
N ARG A 292 39.37 71.15 138.28
CA ARG A 292 38.23 71.36 137.23
C ARG A 292 37.83 70.24 136.14
N LYS A 293 36.75 70.40 135.28
CA LYS A 293 36.30 69.58 134.03
C LYS A 293 35.07 70.09 133.13
N GLN A 294 34.77 69.52 131.90
CA GLN A 294 33.45 69.37 131.06
C GLN A 294 33.14 70.11 129.68
N ARG A 295 32.46 69.51 128.62
CA ARG A 295 31.69 70.09 127.39
C ARG A 295 31.03 69.09 126.29
N GLU A 296 30.69 69.56 125.03
CA GLU A 296 30.40 68.93 123.64
C GLU A 296 29.01 68.28 123.14
N LYS A 297 28.71 68.24 121.77
CA LYS A 297 28.02 67.17 120.85
C LYS A 297 26.66 67.41 120.03
N GLU A 298 26.53 67.17 118.67
CA GLU A 298 25.28 66.86 117.80
C GLU A 298 25.49 66.62 116.22
N LEU A 299 24.55 66.04 115.38
CA LEU A 299 24.25 66.30 113.88
C LEU A 299 23.19 65.43 113.03
N PHE A 300 22.67 65.92 111.84
CA PHE A 300 21.42 65.49 111.03
C PHE A 300 21.51 65.11 109.47
N ARG A 301 20.42 64.69 108.72
CA ARG A 301 20.36 63.83 107.43
C ARG A 301 19.05 63.90 106.50
N SER A 302 18.98 63.59 105.15
CA SER A 302 17.71 63.54 104.26
C SER A 302 17.74 63.01 102.73
N CYS A 303 16.55 62.85 102.02
CA CYS A 303 16.13 62.89 100.53
C CYS A 303 15.92 61.65 99.52
N LYS A 304 14.78 61.54 98.73
CA LYS A 304 14.51 60.71 97.46
C LYS A 304 13.05 60.76 96.81
N THR A 305 12.82 61.02 95.48
CA THR A 305 11.58 60.65 94.66
C THR A 305 11.67 60.96 93.14
N LEU A 306 10.98 60.22 92.26
CA LEU A 306 10.91 60.45 90.79
C LEU A 306 9.53 60.06 90.18
N ASN A 307 9.36 60.06 88.84
CA ASN A 307 8.06 60.10 88.12
C ASN A 307 7.91 59.00 87.02
N THR A 308 6.67 58.77 86.56
CA THR A 308 6.14 57.61 85.79
C THR A 308 5.00 58.00 84.81
N GLN A 309 5.27 58.44 83.56
CA GLN A 309 4.21 58.77 82.57
C GLN A 309 4.63 58.67 81.08
N ARG A 310 4.31 57.59 80.33
CA ARG A 310 4.35 57.62 78.83
C ARG A 310 3.56 56.49 78.11
N ARG A 311 2.23 56.56 78.22
CA ARG A 311 1.23 55.72 77.56
C ARG A 311 1.32 55.60 76.02
N GLU A 312 0.99 54.40 75.54
CA GLU A 312 -0.12 54.07 74.60
C GLU A 312 -0.62 55.11 73.57
N ARG A 313 -0.76 54.68 72.30
CA ARG A 313 -1.77 55.17 71.33
C ARG A 313 -1.92 54.20 70.15
N ILE A 314 -3.18 53.83 69.84
CA ILE A 314 -3.69 53.35 68.52
C ILE A 314 -3.13 51.98 68.05
N LEU A 315 -3.83 50.85 67.90
CA LEU A 315 -5.25 50.44 67.84
C LEU A 315 -6.27 51.47 67.34
N ASN A 316 -6.64 51.39 66.05
CA ASN A 316 -7.91 50.73 65.65
C ASN A 316 -8.25 50.88 64.15
N LYS A 317 -9.15 49.99 63.69
CA LYS A 317 -9.80 49.90 62.36
C LYS A 317 -8.88 49.32 61.26
N LEU A 318 -8.95 48.03 60.88
CA LEU A 318 -10.05 47.03 60.90
C LEU A 318 -11.18 47.41 59.91
N THR A 319 -11.77 46.37 59.28
CA THR A 319 -12.78 46.39 58.20
C THR A 319 -12.21 46.77 56.81
N ALA A 320 -12.55 46.08 55.71
CA ALA A 320 -13.24 44.81 55.57
C ALA A 320 -12.87 44.11 54.23
N THR A 321 -12.59 42.81 54.34
CA THR A 321 -13.05 41.69 53.49
C THR A 321 -13.59 41.96 52.07
N GLN A 322 -13.08 41.19 51.08
CA GLN A 322 -13.81 40.18 50.27
C GLN A 322 -12.88 39.77 49.08
N GLN A 323 -12.64 38.47 48.77
CA GLN A 323 -13.54 37.45 48.19
C GLN A 323 -14.04 37.88 46.79
N GLU A 324 -14.01 37.07 45.72
CA GLU A 324 -13.81 35.62 45.49
C GLU A 324 -12.68 35.34 44.46
N GLN A 325 -12.03 34.16 44.31
CA GLN A 325 -12.50 32.80 43.95
C GLN A 325 -13.28 32.74 42.61
N ALA A 326 -12.62 32.51 41.48
CA ALA A 326 -12.25 31.19 40.92
C ALA A 326 -13.19 30.75 39.78
N THR A 327 -12.61 30.51 38.60
CA THR A 327 -13.28 30.18 37.33
C THR A 327 -13.23 28.68 37.02
N ASN A 328 -14.29 28.16 36.40
CA ASN A 328 -14.33 27.12 35.34
C ASN A 328 -15.81 26.95 34.91
N GLU A 329 -16.19 26.50 33.73
CA GLU A 329 -15.42 25.86 32.66
C GLU A 329 -16.06 26.12 31.27
N GLU A 330 -15.35 25.75 30.21
CA GLU A 330 -15.68 26.11 28.83
C GLU A 330 -16.65 25.15 28.10
N GLN A 331 -17.39 25.74 27.16
CA GLN A 331 -17.66 25.21 25.81
C GLN A 331 -18.11 23.75 25.66
N ARG A 332 -19.44 23.54 25.53
CA ARG A 332 -20.00 22.38 24.79
C ARG A 332 -20.59 22.82 23.45
N ILE A 333 -19.98 22.36 22.36
CA ILE A 333 -20.48 22.47 20.99
C ILE A 333 -21.09 21.11 20.60
N ALA A 334 -22.28 21.08 19.95
CA ALA A 334 -22.53 20.34 18.68
C ALA A 334 -24.02 20.02 18.38
N LYS A 335 -24.49 20.49 17.20
CA LYS A 335 -25.53 19.89 16.30
C LYS A 335 -26.98 19.80 16.85
N ALA A 336 -28.06 20.00 16.07
CA ALA A 336 -28.28 19.77 14.65
C ALA A 336 -29.44 20.63 14.09
N LEU A 337 -29.32 21.10 12.84
CA LEU A 337 -30.36 21.79 12.07
C LEU A 337 -30.59 21.01 10.76
N ALA A 338 -31.70 20.25 10.65
CA ALA A 338 -32.15 19.64 9.39
C ALA A 338 -33.58 19.03 9.50
N GLU A 339 -34.60 19.82 9.14
CA GLU A 339 -35.90 19.32 8.65
C GLU A 339 -36.34 20.24 7.49
N TRP A 340 -36.78 19.67 6.37
CA TRP A 340 -36.87 20.37 5.07
C TRP A 340 -38.25 20.32 4.38
N ASP A 341 -39.04 19.25 4.57
CA ASP A 341 -40.06 18.85 3.57
C ASP A 341 -41.53 18.88 4.04
N ALA A 342 -42.25 19.98 3.78
CA ALA A 342 -43.70 20.03 4.07
C ALA A 342 -44.58 21.01 3.24
N ARG A 343 -44.15 21.57 2.09
CA ARG A 343 -44.89 22.69 1.42
C ARG A 343 -44.96 22.73 -0.13
N GLN A 344 -45.18 21.60 -0.84
CA GLN A 344 -45.26 21.58 -2.32
C GLN A 344 -46.25 20.53 -2.92
N ALA A 345 -47.58 20.59 -2.66
CA ALA A 345 -48.51 19.53 -3.18
C ALA A 345 -50.04 19.82 -3.33
N GLN A 346 -50.53 20.98 -3.81
CA GLN A 346 -52.00 21.23 -3.95
C GLN A 346 -52.48 22.11 -5.14
N LEU A 347 -52.21 21.77 -6.42
CA LEU A 347 -52.61 22.63 -7.57
C LEU A 347 -52.98 21.94 -8.91
N GLN A 348 -53.84 20.89 -8.95
CA GLN A 348 -54.32 20.30 -10.23
C GLN A 348 -55.75 19.71 -10.19
N LEU A 349 -56.83 20.52 -10.34
CA LEU A 349 -58.21 19.96 -10.37
C LEU A 349 -59.33 20.79 -11.07
N GLU A 350 -59.06 21.74 -11.97
CA GLU A 350 -60.11 22.65 -12.52
C GLU A 350 -60.45 22.54 -14.05
N GLU A 351 -59.83 21.65 -14.84
CA GLU A 351 -59.88 21.78 -16.32
C GLU A 351 -61.07 21.11 -17.08
N GLU A 352 -61.98 20.36 -16.45
CA GLU A 352 -62.95 19.50 -17.19
C GLU A 352 -64.16 20.21 -17.86
N ARG A 353 -64.29 21.54 -17.80
CA ARG A 353 -65.56 22.26 -18.10
C ARG A 353 -65.97 22.46 -19.58
N LYS A 354 -65.26 21.91 -20.59
CA LYS A 354 -65.41 22.33 -22.02
C LYS A 354 -65.97 21.28 -23.01
N LYS A 355 -67.07 20.57 -22.70
CA LYS A 355 -67.54 19.40 -23.52
C LYS A 355 -68.95 19.44 -24.16
N SER A 356 -69.68 20.57 -24.17
CA SER A 356 -71.14 20.56 -24.41
C SER A 356 -71.70 21.20 -25.70
N GLU A 357 -70.91 21.54 -26.74
CA GLU A 357 -71.39 22.40 -27.85
C GLU A 357 -71.62 21.70 -29.23
N MET A 358 -71.63 20.37 -29.30
CA MET A 358 -71.94 19.63 -30.54
C MET A 358 -73.38 19.09 -30.53
N LEU A 359 -74.14 19.27 -31.64
CA LEU A 359 -75.32 18.50 -32.14
C LEU A 359 -76.56 19.32 -32.64
N LYS A 360 -76.45 20.18 -33.67
CA LYS A 360 -77.65 20.75 -34.36
C LYS A 360 -77.51 20.96 -35.88
N SER A 361 -77.52 19.87 -36.65
CA SER A 361 -77.49 19.89 -38.13
C SER A 361 -78.86 19.58 -38.78
N THR A 362 -79.04 20.03 -40.03
CA THR A 362 -79.73 19.32 -41.16
C THR A 362 -81.14 18.72 -41.01
N ALA A 363 -82.13 19.12 -41.85
CA ALA A 363 -83.31 18.27 -42.18
C ALA A 363 -84.25 18.67 -43.38
N ALA A 364 -83.84 19.23 -44.54
CA ALA A 364 -84.83 19.59 -45.59
C ALA A 364 -84.37 19.49 -47.08
N HIS A 365 -84.60 18.34 -47.75
CA HIS A 365 -84.35 18.14 -49.20
C HIS A 365 -85.15 16.96 -49.79
N ARG A 366 -86.44 17.11 -50.18
CA ARG A 366 -87.21 16.09 -50.96
C ARG A 366 -88.42 16.68 -51.74
N LYS A 367 -88.41 16.58 -53.08
CA LYS A 367 -89.57 16.43 -54.03
C LYS A 367 -89.17 16.72 -55.50
N LEU A 368 -89.30 15.75 -56.43
CA LEU A 368 -89.51 15.89 -57.90
C LEU A 368 -89.35 14.52 -58.62
N LEU A 369 -90.26 14.13 -59.55
CA LEU A 369 -90.24 12.86 -60.32
C LEU A 369 -91.32 12.82 -61.46
N VAL A 370 -91.07 12.03 -62.54
CA VAL A 370 -91.98 11.45 -63.60
C VAL A 370 -92.04 12.07 -65.03
N GLU A 371 -91.71 11.26 -66.06
CA GLU A 371 -92.19 11.27 -67.49
C GLU A 371 -91.56 10.07 -68.31
N THR A 372 -92.25 9.40 -69.27
CA THR A 372 -91.71 8.55 -70.41
C THR A 372 -92.72 7.55 -71.07
N ARG A 373 -92.76 7.38 -72.43
CA ARG A 373 -93.22 6.12 -73.09
C ARG A 373 -92.65 5.75 -74.48
N ASP A 374 -92.76 6.56 -75.55
CA ASP A 374 -92.42 6.12 -76.93
C ASP A 374 -90.94 5.83 -77.21
N ALA A 375 -90.06 6.13 -76.26
CA ALA A 375 -88.71 5.62 -76.23
C ALA A 375 -88.62 4.07 -76.11
N LEU A 376 -89.72 3.29 -76.18
CA LEU A 376 -89.77 1.88 -75.77
C LEU A 376 -89.33 0.82 -76.81
N GLU A 377 -89.44 1.05 -78.12
CA GLU A 377 -89.09 0.00 -79.11
C GLU A 377 -87.69 0.18 -79.71
N ALA A 378 -87.27 1.43 -79.93
CA ALA A 378 -85.85 1.76 -80.09
C ALA A 378 -85.04 1.35 -78.85
N LYS A 379 -85.65 1.39 -77.64
CA LYS A 379 -85.12 0.69 -76.45
C LYS A 379 -84.93 -0.79 -76.74
N ARG A 380 -85.94 -1.60 -77.11
CA ARG A 380 -85.80 -3.07 -77.25
C ARG A 380 -84.63 -3.56 -78.12
N GLU A 381 -84.32 -2.92 -79.25
CA GLU A 381 -83.16 -3.33 -80.07
C GLU A 381 -81.85 -2.78 -79.53
N ALA A 382 -81.85 -1.53 -79.06
CA ALA A 382 -80.75 -0.99 -78.28
C ALA A 382 -80.50 -1.84 -77.02
N ASP A 383 -81.52 -2.45 -76.42
CA ASP A 383 -81.48 -3.29 -75.21
C ASP A 383 -80.87 -4.65 -75.51
N LYS A 384 -81.08 -5.23 -76.70
CA LYS A 384 -80.37 -6.44 -77.15
C LYS A 384 -78.89 -6.17 -77.39
N ILE A 385 -78.56 -5.08 -78.07
CA ILE A 385 -77.17 -4.66 -78.32
C ILE A 385 -76.50 -4.25 -76.99
N TYR A 386 -77.23 -3.55 -76.12
CA TYR A 386 -76.81 -3.15 -74.78
C TYR A 386 -76.62 -4.37 -73.89
N ALA A 387 -77.51 -5.36 -73.91
CA ALA A 387 -77.36 -6.61 -73.16
C ALA A 387 -76.11 -7.36 -73.59
N LYS A 388 -75.85 -7.54 -74.90
CA LYS A 388 -74.59 -8.11 -75.40
C LYS A 388 -73.37 -7.27 -75.00
N LYS A 389 -73.46 -5.94 -75.08
CA LYS A 389 -72.41 -5.00 -74.65
C LYS A 389 -72.19 -5.03 -73.14
N GLN A 390 -73.21 -5.29 -72.33
CA GLN A 390 -73.14 -5.45 -70.89
C GLN A 390 -72.61 -6.83 -70.49
N GLN A 391 -72.93 -7.88 -71.23
CA GLN A 391 -72.30 -9.21 -71.09
C GLN A 391 -70.80 -9.12 -71.38
N LEU A 392 -70.39 -8.58 -72.53
CA LEU A 392 -68.98 -8.36 -72.87
C LEU A 392 -68.25 -7.42 -71.90
N LYS A 393 -68.94 -6.41 -71.34
CA LYS A 393 -68.40 -5.59 -70.24
C LYS A 393 -68.23 -6.43 -68.97
N ALA A 394 -69.24 -7.20 -68.56
CA ALA A 394 -69.20 -8.03 -67.37
C ALA A 394 -68.13 -9.12 -67.47
N GLU A 395 -67.92 -9.71 -68.65
CA GLU A 395 -66.83 -10.65 -68.93
C GLU A 395 -65.47 -9.96 -68.82
N LYS A 396 -65.27 -8.80 -69.45
CA LYS A 396 -64.04 -8.00 -69.29
C LYS A 396 -63.79 -7.59 -67.83
N MET A 397 -64.83 -7.20 -67.08
CA MET A 397 -64.72 -6.91 -65.64
C MET A 397 -64.35 -8.16 -64.85
N ARG A 398 -64.91 -9.34 -65.15
CA ARG A 398 -64.55 -10.61 -64.51
C ARG A 398 -63.11 -11.02 -64.82
N GLU A 399 -62.66 -10.85 -66.07
CA GLU A 399 -61.26 -11.10 -66.46
C GLU A 399 -60.30 -10.13 -65.76
N GLN A 400 -60.65 -8.84 -65.65
CA GLN A 400 -59.88 -7.86 -64.90
C GLN A 400 -59.85 -8.20 -63.41
N GLN A 401 -60.97 -8.60 -62.82
CA GLN A 401 -61.05 -9.07 -61.43
C GLN A 401 -60.19 -10.32 -61.19
N ARG A 402 -60.17 -11.29 -62.12
CA ARG A 402 -59.26 -12.44 -62.07
C ARG A 402 -57.80 -12.01 -62.13
N LYS A 403 -57.42 -11.18 -63.10
CA LYS A 403 -56.05 -10.64 -63.22
C LYS A 403 -55.59 -9.88 -61.96
N LEU A 404 -56.48 -9.08 -61.35
CA LEU A 404 -56.21 -8.39 -60.09
C LEU A 404 -56.10 -9.36 -58.91
N HIS A 405 -56.97 -10.37 -58.84
CA HIS A 405 -56.90 -11.43 -57.83
C HIS A 405 -55.56 -12.19 -57.94
N ASP A 406 -55.20 -12.65 -59.14
CA ASP A 406 -53.99 -13.43 -59.38
C ASP A 406 -52.73 -12.59 -59.11
N PHE A 407 -52.75 -11.29 -59.43
CA PHE A 407 -51.70 -10.34 -59.04
C PHE A 407 -51.59 -10.19 -57.50
N ASN A 408 -52.71 -10.08 -56.79
CA ASN A 408 -52.72 -10.01 -55.33
C ASN A 408 -52.24 -11.33 -54.67
N VAL A 409 -52.58 -12.49 -55.25
CA VAL A 409 -52.06 -13.80 -54.83
C VAL A 409 -50.56 -13.89 -55.07
N ALA A 410 -50.07 -13.48 -56.23
CA ALA A 410 -48.63 -13.43 -56.51
C ALA A 410 -47.88 -12.49 -55.55
N GLN A 411 -48.43 -11.30 -55.27
CA GLN A 411 -47.82 -10.34 -54.35
C GLN A 411 -47.84 -10.83 -52.89
N THR A 412 -48.88 -11.53 -52.45
CA THR A 412 -48.93 -12.11 -51.10
C THR A 412 -47.99 -13.31 -50.97
N ALA A 413 -47.89 -14.16 -52.00
CA ALA A 413 -46.90 -15.23 -52.07
C ALA A 413 -45.46 -14.67 -51.99
N GLU A 414 -45.13 -13.65 -52.80
CA GLU A 414 -43.82 -12.98 -52.79
C GLU A 414 -43.49 -12.39 -51.41
N ARG A 415 -44.44 -11.69 -50.77
CA ARG A 415 -44.25 -11.16 -49.41
C ARG A 415 -44.04 -12.28 -48.38
N SER A 416 -44.76 -13.40 -48.51
CA SER A 416 -44.61 -14.54 -47.60
C SER A 416 -43.25 -15.24 -47.76
N ALA A 417 -42.76 -15.38 -49.00
CA ALA A 417 -41.44 -15.94 -49.29
C ALA A 417 -40.32 -15.05 -48.76
N ARG A 418 -40.41 -13.72 -48.95
CA ARG A 418 -39.47 -12.76 -48.34
C ARG A 418 -39.48 -12.82 -46.81
N LEU A 419 -40.67 -12.95 -46.19
CA LEU A 419 -40.77 -13.08 -44.74
C LEU A 419 -40.20 -14.41 -44.21
N GLN A 420 -40.25 -15.49 -45.00
CA GLN A 420 -39.58 -16.75 -44.69
C GLN A 420 -38.06 -16.59 -44.80
N GLN A 421 -37.56 -16.01 -45.89
CA GLN A 421 -36.13 -15.70 -46.08
C GLN A 421 -35.57 -14.88 -44.92
N MET A 422 -36.23 -13.77 -44.54
CA MET A 422 -35.81 -12.96 -43.37
C MET A 422 -35.75 -13.78 -42.08
N LYS A 423 -36.70 -14.69 -41.84
CA LYS A 423 -36.70 -15.56 -40.64
C LYS A 423 -35.61 -16.62 -40.67
N ASP A 424 -35.27 -17.12 -41.85
CA ASP A 424 -34.19 -18.09 -42.01
C ASP A 424 -32.82 -17.40 -41.89
N GLU A 425 -32.66 -16.20 -42.44
CA GLU A 425 -31.52 -15.31 -42.20
C GLU A 425 -31.36 -14.94 -40.72
N GLU A 426 -32.45 -14.60 -40.01
CA GLU A 426 -32.47 -14.37 -38.56
C GLU A 426 -31.98 -15.62 -37.80
N ARG A 427 -32.48 -16.81 -38.13
CA ARG A 427 -32.04 -18.09 -37.52
C ARG A 427 -30.57 -18.41 -37.80
N GLU A 428 -30.09 -18.16 -39.01
CA GLU A 428 -28.68 -18.34 -39.37
C GLU A 428 -27.78 -17.35 -38.63
N PHE A 429 -28.22 -16.09 -38.47
CA PHE A 429 -27.54 -15.09 -37.66
C PHE A 429 -27.52 -15.48 -36.17
N GLU A 430 -28.63 -15.93 -35.60
CA GLU A 430 -28.68 -16.45 -34.22
C GLU A 430 -27.76 -17.67 -34.05
N ALA A 431 -27.76 -18.61 -35.00
CA ALA A 431 -26.92 -19.80 -34.96
C ALA A 431 -25.41 -19.49 -35.09
N THR A 432 -25.04 -18.49 -35.91
CA THR A 432 -23.64 -18.04 -36.03
C THR A 432 -23.19 -17.26 -34.81
N ASN A 433 -24.03 -16.38 -34.26
CA ASN A 433 -23.76 -15.66 -33.01
C ASN A 433 -23.64 -16.61 -31.79
N ALA A 434 -24.48 -17.65 -31.73
CA ALA A 434 -24.40 -18.69 -30.70
C ALA A 434 -23.09 -19.49 -30.79
N LYS A 435 -22.61 -19.81 -32.00
CA LYS A 435 -21.30 -20.44 -32.22
C LYS A 435 -20.15 -19.53 -31.76
N LEU A 436 -20.17 -18.25 -32.15
CA LEU A 436 -19.18 -17.26 -31.72
C LEU A 436 -19.13 -17.15 -30.19
N SER A 437 -20.30 -17.03 -29.55
CA SER A 437 -20.43 -16.98 -28.09
C SER A 437 -19.87 -18.24 -27.40
N ALA A 438 -20.07 -19.42 -27.98
CA ALA A 438 -19.54 -20.68 -27.47
C ALA A 438 -18.00 -20.77 -27.61
N GLU A 439 -17.43 -20.23 -28.69
CA GLU A 439 -15.97 -20.13 -28.84
C GLU A 439 -15.35 -19.15 -27.84
N GLU A 440 -15.99 -18.00 -27.61
CA GLU A 440 -15.56 -17.03 -26.60
C GLU A 440 -15.63 -17.60 -25.18
N GLU A 441 -16.71 -18.34 -24.87
CA GLU A 441 -16.83 -19.10 -23.62
C GLU A 441 -15.67 -20.08 -23.45
N LEU A 442 -15.34 -20.87 -24.48
CA LEU A 442 -14.26 -21.84 -24.42
C LEU A 442 -12.89 -21.17 -24.23
N LYS A 443 -12.63 -20.04 -24.90
CA LYS A 443 -11.42 -19.22 -24.70
C LYS A 443 -11.35 -18.68 -23.26
N PHE A 444 -12.47 -18.21 -22.70
CA PHE A 444 -12.57 -17.76 -21.31
C PHE A 444 -12.33 -18.91 -20.30
N GLN A 445 -12.89 -20.09 -20.56
CA GLN A 445 -12.68 -21.26 -19.69
C GLN A 445 -11.21 -21.71 -19.69
N GLN A 446 -10.54 -21.73 -20.85
CA GLN A 446 -9.10 -22.03 -20.92
C GLN A 446 -8.26 -20.99 -20.17
N TYR A 447 -8.50 -19.69 -20.41
CA TYR A 447 -7.81 -18.59 -19.73
C TYR A 447 -8.00 -18.64 -18.21
N SER A 448 -9.23 -18.89 -17.76
CA SER A 448 -9.55 -18.94 -16.33
C SER A 448 -9.00 -20.19 -15.63
N GLN A 449 -8.98 -21.35 -16.30
CA GLN A 449 -8.29 -22.54 -15.80
C GLN A 449 -6.78 -22.28 -15.63
N HIS A 450 -6.15 -21.58 -16.58
CA HIS A 450 -4.74 -21.20 -16.47
C HIS A 450 -4.50 -20.29 -15.26
N ILE A 451 -5.33 -19.25 -15.06
CA ILE A 451 -5.25 -18.37 -13.87
C ILE A 451 -5.45 -19.16 -12.57
N ILE A 452 -6.44 -20.05 -12.51
CA ILE A 452 -6.72 -20.84 -11.30
C ILE A 452 -5.55 -21.78 -10.97
N LYS A 453 -4.93 -22.41 -11.98
CA LYS A 453 -3.72 -23.23 -11.80
C LYS A 453 -2.55 -22.41 -11.26
N ALA A 454 -2.22 -21.29 -11.90
CA ALA A 454 -1.14 -20.40 -11.46
C ALA A 454 -1.39 -19.85 -10.04
N ALA A 455 -2.63 -19.51 -9.70
CA ALA A 455 -2.99 -19.08 -8.34
C ALA A 455 -2.89 -20.22 -7.31
N ALA A 456 -3.20 -21.45 -7.69
CA ALA A 456 -3.09 -22.63 -6.83
C ALA A 456 -1.62 -23.01 -6.56
N GLU A 457 -0.79 -22.99 -7.60
CA GLU A 457 0.68 -23.14 -7.50
C GLU A 457 1.29 -22.07 -6.58
N ALA A 458 0.83 -20.82 -6.73
CA ALA A 458 1.20 -19.72 -5.84
C ALA A 458 0.60 -19.81 -4.42
N LYS A 459 -0.13 -20.88 -4.08
CA LYS A 459 -0.81 -21.11 -2.79
C LYS A 459 -1.72 -19.95 -2.36
N ARG A 460 -2.46 -19.36 -3.30
CA ARG A 460 -3.40 -18.26 -3.06
C ARG A 460 -4.80 -18.80 -2.77
N ASN A 461 -5.64 -18.00 -2.10
CA ASN A 461 -7.05 -18.35 -1.89
C ASN A 461 -7.82 -18.35 -3.22
N LEU A 462 -8.34 -19.51 -3.64
CA LEU A 462 -9.00 -19.69 -4.93
C LEU A 462 -10.49 -19.32 -4.96
N ILE A 463 -11.12 -19.06 -3.80
CA ILE A 463 -12.57 -18.82 -3.69
C ILE A 463 -13.03 -17.64 -4.56
N PRO A 464 -12.33 -16.48 -4.61
CA PRO A 464 -12.72 -15.37 -5.48
C PRO A 464 -12.71 -15.74 -6.96
N LEU A 465 -11.72 -16.52 -7.41
CA LEU A 465 -11.59 -16.97 -8.80
C LEU A 465 -12.74 -17.92 -9.17
N TYR A 466 -13.01 -18.92 -8.33
CA TYR A 466 -14.14 -19.84 -8.56
C TYR A 466 -15.51 -19.14 -8.56
N LYS A 467 -15.65 -18.01 -7.84
CA LYS A 467 -16.85 -17.18 -7.92
C LYS A 467 -16.94 -16.48 -9.29
N ALA A 468 -15.89 -15.78 -9.69
CA ALA A 468 -15.85 -15.05 -10.96
C ALA A 468 -15.99 -15.96 -12.21
N THR A 469 -15.49 -17.19 -12.16
CA THR A 469 -15.65 -18.15 -13.28
C THR A 469 -17.07 -18.71 -13.41
N ARG A 470 -17.85 -18.73 -12.32
CA ARG A 470 -19.25 -19.23 -12.31
C ARG A 470 -20.26 -18.22 -12.86
N GLU A 471 -19.85 -16.99 -13.12
CA GLU A 471 -20.70 -15.94 -13.68
C GLU A 471 -20.75 -16.10 -15.21
N GLY A 472 -21.88 -16.60 -15.72
CA GLY A 472 -22.14 -16.67 -17.17
C GLY A 472 -22.36 -15.30 -17.81
N VAL A 473 -22.41 -15.25 -19.14
CA VAL A 473 -22.53 -13.99 -19.91
C VAL A 473 -23.78 -13.21 -19.46
N GLY A 474 -23.61 -11.99 -18.94
CA GLY A 474 -24.73 -11.14 -18.49
C GLY A 474 -24.86 -10.92 -16.98
N GLY A 475 -23.98 -11.47 -16.13
CA GLY A 475 -23.89 -11.11 -14.71
C GLY A 475 -25.12 -11.43 -13.86
N GLY A 476 -26.09 -12.17 -14.40
CA GLY A 476 -27.38 -12.40 -13.78
C GLY A 476 -27.34 -13.34 -12.57
N HIS A 477 -28.36 -13.25 -11.72
CA HIS A 477 -28.61 -14.26 -10.67
C HIS A 477 -29.41 -15.47 -11.17
N GLY A 478 -30.02 -15.41 -12.37
CA GLY A 478 -30.87 -16.46 -12.94
C GLY A 478 -30.17 -17.80 -13.27
N PRO A 479 -30.94 -18.84 -13.65
CA PRO A 479 -30.42 -19.99 -14.37
C PRO A 479 -29.73 -19.57 -15.67
N VAL A 480 -28.75 -20.36 -16.14
CA VAL A 480 -28.03 -20.11 -17.39
C VAL A 480 -28.82 -20.73 -18.54
N PHE A 481 -29.20 -19.93 -19.53
CA PHE A 481 -29.82 -20.36 -20.79
C PHE A 481 -28.88 -20.00 -21.94
N SER A 482 -28.55 -20.96 -22.81
CA SER A 482 -27.68 -20.76 -23.98
C SER A 482 -26.39 -19.96 -23.71
N GLY A 483 -25.71 -20.22 -22.58
CA GLY A 483 -24.50 -19.53 -22.13
C GLY A 483 -24.72 -18.14 -21.48
N VAL A 484 -25.89 -17.55 -21.69
CA VAL A 484 -26.30 -16.28 -21.09
C VAL A 484 -26.95 -16.54 -19.74
N ARG A 485 -26.59 -15.74 -18.73
CA ARG A 485 -27.17 -15.76 -17.40
C ARG A 485 -28.03 -14.51 -17.20
N PRO A 486 -29.35 -14.56 -17.52
CA PRO A 486 -30.23 -13.41 -17.43
C PRO A 486 -30.35 -12.82 -16.02
N SER A 487 -30.42 -11.50 -15.97
CA SER A 487 -30.78 -10.73 -14.79
C SER A 487 -32.30 -10.57 -14.69
N TYR A 488 -32.95 -11.41 -13.90
CA TYR A 488 -34.33 -11.17 -13.51
C TYR A 488 -34.38 -9.99 -12.54
N LEU A 489 -35.05 -8.91 -12.94
CA LEU A 489 -35.25 -7.72 -12.11
C LEU A 489 -36.65 -7.76 -11.47
N VAL A 490 -36.80 -7.12 -10.31
CA VAL A 490 -38.13 -6.84 -9.72
C VAL A 490 -38.87 -5.88 -10.68
N GLN A 491 -40.20 -6.02 -10.81
CA GLN A 491 -41.01 -5.10 -11.63
C GLN A 491 -41.16 -3.68 -11.02
N ASP A 492 -40.72 -3.50 -9.78
CA ASP A 492 -40.76 -2.22 -9.07
C ASP A 492 -39.72 -1.23 -9.62
N SER A 493 -39.94 0.06 -9.37
CA SER A 493 -39.03 1.17 -9.74
C SER A 493 -37.62 1.08 -9.14
N THR A 494 -37.38 0.14 -8.22
CA THR A 494 -36.05 -0.11 -7.64
C THR A 494 -35.06 -0.71 -8.63
N GLY A 495 -35.54 -1.40 -9.69
CA GLY A 495 -34.68 -2.10 -10.65
C GLY A 495 -33.77 -3.16 -10.00
N ALA A 496 -34.06 -3.57 -8.77
CA ALA A 496 -33.24 -4.50 -8.01
C ALA A 496 -33.28 -5.90 -8.65
N GLN A 497 -32.16 -6.62 -8.56
CA GLN A 497 -32.11 -7.98 -9.07
C GLN A 497 -32.81 -8.95 -8.11
N MET A 498 -33.69 -9.81 -8.65
CA MET A 498 -34.41 -10.82 -7.89
C MET A 498 -33.43 -11.75 -7.15
N PRO A 499 -33.55 -11.90 -5.82
CA PRO A 499 -32.67 -12.77 -5.04
C PRO A 499 -32.76 -14.24 -5.43
N ARG A 500 -31.60 -14.92 -5.46
CA ARG A 500 -31.50 -16.37 -5.72
C ARG A 500 -31.72 -17.19 -4.43
N TYR A 501 -32.88 -17.05 -3.79
CA TYR A 501 -33.23 -17.88 -2.64
C TYR A 501 -33.76 -19.26 -3.08
N VAL A 502 -32.91 -20.26 -3.00
CA VAL A 502 -33.30 -21.68 -3.02
C VAL A 502 -33.18 -22.20 -1.58
N SER A 503 -34.25 -22.05 -0.81
CA SER A 503 -34.43 -22.65 0.51
C SER A 503 -35.45 -23.79 0.40
N ILE A 504 -35.50 -24.68 1.39
CA ILE A 504 -36.51 -25.76 1.46
C ILE A 504 -37.94 -25.18 1.38
N THR A 505 -38.16 -23.98 1.93
CA THR A 505 -39.42 -23.23 1.85
C THR A 505 -39.71 -22.62 0.48
N THR A 506 -38.71 -22.16 -0.28
CA THR A 506 -38.95 -21.74 -1.68
C THR A 506 -39.05 -22.93 -2.63
N GLU A 507 -38.43 -24.07 -2.33
CA GLU A 507 -38.62 -25.32 -3.06
C GLU A 507 -40.03 -25.91 -2.85
N SER A 508 -40.61 -25.82 -1.65
CA SER A 508 -42.00 -26.25 -1.44
C SER A 508 -42.98 -25.32 -2.16
N ILE A 509 -42.80 -23.99 -2.09
CA ILE A 509 -43.60 -23.02 -2.87
C ILE A 509 -43.41 -23.24 -4.39
N ARG A 510 -42.19 -23.52 -4.84
CA ARG A 510 -41.92 -23.87 -6.24
C ARG A 510 -42.64 -25.15 -6.63
N LYS A 511 -42.58 -26.22 -5.85
CA LYS A 511 -43.34 -27.46 -6.12
C LYS A 511 -44.85 -27.28 -6.08
N LEU A 512 -45.36 -26.30 -5.33
CA LEU A 512 -46.79 -25.94 -5.31
C LEU A 512 -47.22 -25.19 -6.58
N ASN A 513 -46.30 -24.51 -7.27
CA ASN A 513 -46.55 -23.67 -8.45
C ASN A 513 -45.91 -24.20 -9.75
N GLU A 514 -45.06 -25.22 -9.67
CA GLU A 514 -44.59 -25.99 -10.83
C GLU A 514 -45.79 -26.65 -11.48
N ALA A 515 -45.82 -26.62 -12.81
CA ALA A 515 -46.91 -27.16 -13.60
C ALA A 515 -46.87 -28.71 -13.56
N GLY A 516 -47.34 -29.27 -12.44
CA GLY A 516 -48.00 -30.57 -12.44
C GLY A 516 -49.25 -30.54 -13.34
N ASP A 517 -49.87 -31.71 -13.52
CA ASP A 517 -50.95 -31.94 -14.48
C ASP A 517 -51.93 -30.75 -14.55
N ILE A 518 -52.19 -30.27 -15.77
CA ILE A 518 -53.03 -29.10 -16.06
C ILE A 518 -54.41 -29.24 -15.41
N HIS A 519 -54.90 -30.48 -15.23
CA HIS A 519 -56.15 -30.76 -14.53
C HIS A 519 -56.09 -30.50 -13.00
N GLU A 520 -54.97 -30.74 -12.32
CA GLU A 520 -54.80 -30.38 -10.91
C GLU A 520 -54.67 -28.87 -10.72
N ALA A 521 -53.91 -28.20 -11.61
CA ALA A 521 -53.76 -26.74 -11.60
C ALA A 521 -55.12 -26.03 -11.81
N LYS A 522 -55.94 -26.50 -12.76
CA LYS A 522 -57.30 -26.01 -12.97
C LYS A 522 -58.19 -26.18 -11.74
N LYS A 523 -58.21 -27.37 -11.13
CA LYS A 523 -58.97 -27.63 -9.89
C LYS A 523 -58.57 -26.69 -8.75
N ARG A 524 -57.27 -26.45 -8.57
CA ARG A 524 -56.75 -25.50 -7.55
C ARG A 524 -57.20 -24.06 -7.76
N LEU A 525 -57.32 -23.63 -9.01
CA LEU A 525 -57.79 -22.29 -9.38
C LEU A 525 -59.33 -22.18 -9.43
N GLY A 526 -60.07 -23.19 -8.98
CA GLY A 526 -61.53 -23.21 -8.96
C GLY A 526 -62.18 -23.47 -10.33
N PHE A 527 -61.41 -23.81 -11.36
CA PHE A 527 -61.95 -24.23 -12.65
C PHE A 527 -62.38 -25.69 -12.60
N THR A 528 -63.65 -25.92 -12.27
CA THR A 528 -64.29 -27.25 -12.27
C THR A 528 -64.95 -27.54 -13.62
N TRP A 529 -64.13 -27.70 -14.67
CA TRP A 529 -64.53 -28.19 -16.00
C TRP A 529 -63.42 -29.07 -16.59
#